data_AF-A0A2G9XPY8-F1
#
_entry.id   AF-A0A2G9XPY8-F1
#
_cell.length_a   1.000
_cell.length_b   1.000
_cell.length_c   1.000
_cell.angle_alpha   90.00
_cell.angle_beta   90.00
_cell.angle_gamma   90.00
#
_symmetry.space_group_name_H-M   'P 1'
#
loop_
_entity.id
_entity.type
_entity.pdbx_description
1 polymer ?
#
loop_
_entity_poly.entity_id
_entity_poly.type
_entity_poly.pdbx_seq_one_letter_code
_entity_poly.pdbx_strand_id
1 'polypeptide(L)'
;MKKKVLAAMSGGVDSSVAAFLLKSEGYEVTGVTLCLGSGSDGDARCCGPDAIADARRVCDRLHIPHYVFDYSRELEERVIGKFIAEYSRGRTPNPCVDCNRYLKFGSLLEKASALGFDC
;
A
#
# COMPACT_ATOMS: atom_id res chain seq x y z
N MET A 1 -11.21 -4.48 24.37
CA MET A 1 -11.21 -3.61 23.17
C MET A 1 -11.02 -4.49 21.95
N LYS A 2 -11.64 -4.14 20.82
CA LYS A 2 -11.34 -4.78 19.53
C LYS A 2 -9.97 -4.29 19.04
N LYS A 3 -9.16 -5.18 18.48
CA LYS A 3 -7.88 -4.79 17.87
C LYS A 3 -8.13 -3.97 16.60
N LYS A 4 -7.36 -2.91 16.41
CA LYS A 4 -7.42 -2.00 15.26
C LYS A 4 -6.44 -2.46 14.21
N VAL A 5 -6.91 -2.68 12.98
CA VAL A 5 -6.10 -3.18 11.87
C VAL A 5 -6.09 -2.19 10.72
N LEU A 6 -4.90 -1.82 10.25
CA LEU A 6 -4.73 -1.01 9.05
C LEU A 6 -4.45 -1.91 7.84
N ALA A 7 -5.48 -2.28 7.11
CA ALA A 7 -5.37 -3.15 5.93
C ALA A 7 -4.82 -2.38 4.72
N ALA A 8 -3.66 -2.78 4.20
CA ALA A 8 -3.11 -2.25 2.96
C ALA A 8 -3.93 -2.75 1.74
N MET A 9 -4.71 -1.84 1.15
CA MET A 9 -5.63 -2.08 0.05
C MET A 9 -5.00 -1.68 -1.29
N SER A 10 -4.70 -2.69 -2.12
CA SER A 10 -4.13 -2.49 -3.47
C SER A 10 -5.19 -2.29 -4.56
N GLY A 11 -6.47 -2.51 -4.25
CA GLY A 11 -7.55 -2.65 -5.23
C GLY A 11 -7.71 -4.08 -5.76
N GLY A 12 -6.73 -4.95 -5.50
CA GLY A 12 -6.78 -6.37 -5.84
C GLY A 12 -7.67 -7.22 -4.93
N VAL A 13 -8.01 -8.42 -5.41
CA VAL A 13 -8.87 -9.39 -4.71
C VAL A 13 -8.27 -9.85 -3.39
N ASP A 14 -6.96 -10.10 -3.32
CA ASP A 14 -6.30 -10.62 -2.11
C ASP A 14 -6.46 -9.66 -0.92
N SER A 15 -6.13 -8.38 -1.14
CA SER A 15 -6.30 -7.35 -0.11
C SER A 15 -7.76 -7.14 0.28
N SER A 16 -8.68 -7.31 -0.69
CA SER A 16 -10.12 -7.14 -0.47
C SER A 16 -10.69 -8.25 0.42
N VAL A 17 -10.34 -9.49 0.11
CA VAL A 17 -10.76 -10.66 0.89
C VAL A 17 -10.10 -10.65 2.26
N ALA A 18 -8.82 -10.27 2.38
CA ALA A 18 -8.15 -10.14 3.67
C ALA A 18 -8.87 -9.13 4.59
N ALA A 19 -9.23 -7.95 4.09
CA ALA A 19 -9.98 -6.95 4.85
C ALA A 19 -11.37 -7.47 5.27
N PHE A 20 -12.06 -8.19 4.38
CA PHE A 20 -13.35 -8.81 4.67
C PHE A 20 -13.26 -9.87 5.77
N LEU A 21 -12.25 -10.74 5.72
CA LEU A 21 -12.04 -11.80 6.72
C LEU A 21 -11.77 -11.18 8.10
N LEU A 22 -10.87 -10.21 8.20
CA LEU A 22 -10.59 -9.49 9.44
C LEU A 22 -11.84 -8.80 10.00
N LYS A 23 -12.63 -8.14 9.15
CA LYS A 23 -13.89 -7.55 9.60
C LYS A 23 -14.87 -8.61 10.12
N SER A 24 -14.96 -9.75 9.44
CA SER A 24 -15.85 -10.87 9.81
C SER A 24 -15.44 -11.53 11.13
N GLU A 25 -14.15 -11.55 11.43
CA GLU A 25 -13.60 -11.99 12.73
C GLU A 25 -13.79 -10.96 13.86
N GLY A 26 -14.31 -9.78 13.55
CA GLY A 26 -14.69 -8.76 14.54
C GLY A 26 -13.63 -7.71 14.85
N TYR A 27 -12.56 -7.61 14.05
CA TYR A 27 -11.55 -6.55 14.15
C TYR A 27 -12.11 -5.18 13.74
N GLU A 28 -11.52 -4.10 14.25
CA GLU A 28 -11.78 -2.74 13.79
C GLU A 28 -10.86 -2.42 12.60
N VAL A 29 -11.34 -2.69 11.39
CA VAL A 29 -10.55 -2.59 10.16
C VAL A 29 -10.69 -1.20 9.54
N THR A 30 -9.56 -0.63 9.14
CA THR A 30 -9.45 0.55 8.28
C THR A 30 -8.61 0.19 7.05
N GLY A 31 -9.08 0.52 5.86
CA GLY A 31 -8.32 0.34 4.63
C GLY A 31 -7.37 1.51 4.36
N VAL A 32 -6.21 1.23 3.79
CA VAL A 32 -5.27 2.25 3.31
C VAL A 32 -4.69 1.89 1.95
N THR A 33 -4.66 2.83 1.01
CA THR A 33 -3.96 2.65 -0.27
C THR A 33 -2.71 3.51 -0.31
N LEU A 34 -1.60 2.92 -0.78
CA LEU A 34 -0.35 3.64 -1.00
C LEU A 34 -0.38 4.19 -2.43
N CYS A 35 -0.48 5.50 -2.56
CA CYS A 35 -0.27 6.19 -3.82
C CYS A 35 1.23 6.27 -4.09
N LEU A 36 1.67 5.70 -5.20
CA LEU A 36 3.08 5.56 -5.57
C LEU A 36 3.48 6.51 -6.71
N GLY A 37 2.65 7.53 -6.95
CA GLY A 37 2.82 8.52 -8.02
C GLY A 37 2.22 8.07 -9.36
N SER A 38 1.92 9.03 -10.23
CA SER A 38 1.49 8.82 -11.62
C SER A 38 2.70 8.86 -12.56
N GLY A 39 2.73 7.99 -13.57
CA GLY A 39 3.70 8.13 -14.66
C GLY A 39 3.51 9.45 -15.41
N SER A 40 4.58 9.98 -16.00
CA SER A 40 4.57 11.23 -16.79
C SER A 40 3.65 11.18 -18.01
N ASP A 41 3.26 9.99 -18.47
CA ASP A 41 2.63 9.78 -19.78
C ASP A 41 1.24 9.13 -19.72
N GLY A 42 0.50 9.31 -18.62
CA GLY A 42 -0.84 8.72 -18.49
C GLY A 42 -0.85 7.20 -18.29
N ASP A 43 0.29 6.52 -18.45
CA ASP A 43 0.47 5.14 -18.05
C ASP A 43 0.53 5.02 -16.53
N ALA A 44 -0.42 4.26 -15.99
CA ALA A 44 -0.53 3.99 -14.56
C ALA A 44 0.75 3.31 -14.06
N ARG A 45 1.58 4.05 -13.30
CA ARG A 45 2.51 3.41 -12.37
C ARG A 45 1.67 2.56 -11.41
N CYS A 46 2.19 1.38 -11.07
CA CYS A 46 1.62 0.43 -10.12
C CYS A 46 0.88 1.16 -8.98
N CYS A 47 -0.46 1.02 -8.91
CA CYS A 47 -1.38 1.75 -8.02
C CYS A 47 -1.83 3.15 -8.50
N GLY A 48 -2.28 3.27 -9.75
CA GLY A 48 -2.90 4.48 -10.30
C GLY A 48 -4.30 4.81 -9.75
N PRO A 49 -4.96 5.86 -10.28
CA PRO A 49 -6.29 6.31 -9.85
C PRO A 49 -7.35 5.21 -9.81
N ASP A 50 -7.32 4.28 -10.77
CA ASP A 50 -8.27 3.17 -10.86
C ASP A 50 -8.14 2.19 -9.69
N ALA A 51 -6.91 1.86 -9.29
CA ALA A 51 -6.65 0.97 -8.15
C ALA A 51 -7.11 1.61 -6.83
N ILE A 52 -6.91 2.92 -6.68
CA ILE A 52 -7.44 3.69 -5.54
C ILE A 52 -8.97 3.67 -5.55
N ALA A 53 -9.60 3.82 -6.72
CA ALA A 53 -11.05 3.78 -6.86
C ALA A 53 -11.62 2.38 -6.57
N ASP A 54 -10.94 1.32 -7.00
CA ASP A 54 -11.31 -0.07 -6.68
C ASP A 54 -11.20 -0.34 -5.18
N ALA A 55 -10.08 0.04 -4.55
CA ALA A 55 -9.89 -0.07 -3.11
C ALA A 55 -10.97 0.68 -2.33
N ARG A 56 -11.30 1.91 -2.77
CA ARG A 56 -12.40 2.70 -2.18
C ARG A 56 -13.73 1.98 -2.31
N ARG A 57 -14.10 1.51 -3.51
CA ARG A 57 -15.35 0.78 -3.75
C ARG A 57 -15.48 -0.47 -2.87
N VAL A 58 -14.39 -1.19 -2.64
CA VAL A 58 -14.36 -2.34 -1.74
C VAL A 58 -14.58 -1.90 -0.29
N CYS A 59 -13.82 -0.90 0.19
CA CYS A 59 -13.97 -0.37 1.55
C CYS A 59 -15.39 0.14 1.82
N ASP A 60 -16.00 0.81 0.85
CA ASP A 60 -17.39 1.30 0.93
C ASP A 60 -18.38 0.14 1.08
N ARG A 61 -18.25 -0.91 0.24
CA ARG A 61 -19.08 -2.13 0.36
C ARG A 61 -18.87 -2.85 1.69
N LEU A 62 -17.63 -2.88 2.15
CA LEU A 62 -17.27 -3.43 3.44
C LEU A 62 -17.66 -2.51 4.59
N HIS A 63 -18.13 -1.28 4.38
CA HIS A 63 -18.42 -0.30 5.42
C HIS A 63 -17.24 -0.13 6.39
N ILE A 64 -16.04 0.14 5.85
CA ILE A 64 -14.82 0.45 6.60
C ILE A 64 -14.22 1.78 6.10
N PRO A 65 -13.55 2.57 6.96
CA PRO A 65 -12.89 3.79 6.51
C PRO A 65 -11.77 3.49 5.52
N HIS A 66 -11.49 4.42 4.62
CA HIS A 66 -10.42 4.30 3.62
C HIS A 66 -9.58 5.56 3.53
N TYR A 67 -8.26 5.40 3.68
CA TYR A 67 -7.27 6.47 3.51
C TYR A 67 -6.37 6.22 2.31
N VAL A 68 -5.79 7.30 1.80
CA VAL A 68 -4.75 7.24 0.76
C VAL A 68 -3.52 7.97 1.27
N PHE A 69 -2.38 7.29 1.26
CA PHE A 69 -1.10 7.86 1.66
C PHE A 69 -0.17 7.95 0.45
N ASP A 70 0.39 9.13 0.23
CA ASP A 70 1.39 9.36 -0.81
C ASP A 70 2.77 8.91 -0.31
N TYR A 71 3.35 7.95 -1.03
CA TYR A 71 4.68 7.42 -0.83
C TYR A 71 5.54 7.52 -2.11
N SER A 72 5.11 8.33 -3.08
CA SER A 72 5.80 8.51 -4.37
C SER A 72 7.26 8.91 -4.21
N ARG A 73 7.53 9.88 -3.32
CA ARG A 73 8.90 10.34 -3.02
C ARG A 73 9.77 9.25 -2.40
N GLU A 74 9.25 8.53 -1.40
CA GLU A 74 10.00 7.45 -0.75
C GLU A 74 10.25 6.28 -1.71
N LEU A 75 9.29 5.96 -2.57
CA LEU A 75 9.48 4.96 -3.62
C LEU A 75 10.62 5.34 -4.54
N GLU A 76 10.64 6.59 -5.00
CA GLU A 76 11.67 7.10 -5.91
C GLU A 76 13.06 7.03 -5.26
N GLU A 77 13.19 7.55 -4.04
CA GLU A 77 14.46 7.62 -3.31
C GLU A 77 14.98 6.24 -2.86
N ARG A 78 14.10 5.36 -2.38
CA ARG A 78 14.49 4.12 -1.68
C ARG A 78 14.45 2.88 -2.56
N VAL A 79 13.68 2.90 -3.66
CA VAL A 79 13.47 1.74 -4.52
C VAL A 79 13.93 2.01 -5.94
N ILE A 80 13.40 3.05 -6.60
CA ILE A 80 13.66 3.31 -8.02
C ILE A 80 15.12 3.73 -8.27
N GLY A 81 15.67 4.64 -7.46
CA GLY A 81 17.06 5.07 -7.60
C GLY A 81 18.06 3.92 -7.52
N LYS A 82 17.88 3.00 -6.55
CA LYS A 82 18.69 1.77 -6.44
C LYS A 82 18.46 0.85 -7.62
N PHE A 83 17.21 0.63 -8.02
CA PHE A 83 16.86 -0.22 -9.15
C PHE A 83 17.59 0.23 -10.43
N ILE A 84 17.54 1.52 -10.77
CA ILE A 84 18.23 2.09 -11.94
C ILE A 84 19.74 1.93 -11.81
N ALA A 85 20.33 2.23 -10.64
CA ALA A 85 21.76 2.13 -10.42
C ALA A 85 22.29 0.69 -10.58
N GLU A 86 21.53 -0.30 -10.13
CA GLU A 86 21.90 -1.72 -10.22
C GLU A 86 21.74 -2.25 -11.65
N TYR A 87 20.68 -1.85 -12.36
CA TYR A 87 20.52 -2.15 -13.78
C TYR A 87 21.65 -1.56 -14.63
N SER A 88 22.06 -0.32 -14.35
CA SER A 88 23.19 0.34 -15.02
C SER A 88 24.52 -0.38 -14.82
N ARG A 89 24.62 -1.26 -13.82
CA ARG A 89 25.79 -2.10 -13.53
C ARG A 89 25.65 -3.52 -14.10
N GLY A 90 24.65 -3.77 -14.95
CA GLY A 90 24.40 -5.08 -15.56
C GLY A 90 23.82 -6.12 -14.60
N ARG A 91 23.24 -5.69 -13.47
CA ARG A 91 22.58 -6.59 -12.51
C ARG A 91 21.06 -6.58 -12.69
N THR A 92 20.40 -7.60 -12.15
CA THR A 92 18.94 -7.74 -12.17
C THR A 92 18.38 -7.58 -10.74
N PRO A 93 18.22 -6.34 -10.24
CA PRO A 93 17.67 -6.09 -8.91
C PRO A 93 16.18 -6.45 -8.82
N ASN A 94 15.72 -6.82 -7.62
CA ASN A 94 14.30 -7.04 -7.33
C ASN A 94 13.73 -5.85 -6.51
N PRO A 95 12.98 -4.93 -7.13
CA PRO A 95 12.46 -3.74 -6.46
C PRO A 95 11.35 -4.06 -5.44
N CYS A 96 10.68 -5.21 -5.57
CA CYS A 96 9.60 -5.61 -4.66
C CYS A 96 10.13 -5.91 -3.25
N VAL A 97 11.37 -6.43 -3.14
CA VAL A 97 12.02 -6.67 -1.85
C VAL A 97 12.27 -5.36 -1.12
N ASP A 98 12.79 -4.35 -1.83
CA ASP A 98 13.05 -3.03 -1.25
C ASP A 98 11.73 -2.28 -0.95
N CYS A 99 10.71 -2.39 -1.81
CA CYS A 99 9.39 -1.82 -1.55
C CYS A 99 8.73 -2.41 -0.29
N ASN A 100 8.78 -3.74 -0.12
CA ASN A 100 8.26 -4.37 1.10
C ASN A 100 9.07 -3.92 2.33
N ARG A 101 10.40 -3.88 2.23
CA ARG A 101 11.29 -3.51 3.33
C ARG A 101 11.11 -2.06 3.79
N TYR A 102 11.12 -1.11 2.86
CA TYR A 102 11.17 0.31 3.19
C TYR A 102 9.79 0.95 3.26
N LEU A 103 8.84 0.56 2.39
CA LEU A 103 7.52 1.19 2.34
C LEU A 103 6.51 0.40 3.17
N LYS A 104 6.21 -0.86 2.79
CA LYS A 104 5.07 -1.60 3.38
C LYS A 104 5.30 -1.99 4.84
N PHE A 105 6.46 -2.55 5.16
CA PHE A 105 6.81 -2.97 6.52
C PHE A 105 7.77 -1.99 7.20
N GLY A 106 8.12 -0.90 6.53
CA GLY A 106 8.83 0.25 7.09
C GLY A 106 7.84 1.38 7.35
N SER A 107 7.86 2.40 6.49
CA SER A 107 7.13 3.66 6.69
C SER A 107 5.62 3.49 6.96
N LEU A 108 4.96 2.54 6.31
CA LEU A 108 3.54 2.28 6.54
C LEU A 108 3.28 1.69 7.94
N LEU A 109 4.09 0.73 8.36
CA LEU A 109 3.95 0.08 9.68
C LEU A 109 4.24 1.06 10.82
N GLU A 110 5.27 1.90 10.66
CA GLU A 110 5.58 2.98 11.60
C GLU A 110 4.42 3.97 11.70
N LYS A 111 3.86 4.36 10.55
CA LYS A 111 2.70 5.27 10.51
C LYS A 111 1.44 4.64 11.11
N ALA A 112 1.19 3.35 10.86
CA ALA A 112 0.07 2.61 11.45
C ALA A 112 0.18 2.61 12.98
N SER A 113 1.37 2.30 13.50
CA SER A 113 1.65 2.30 14.95
C SER A 113 1.46 3.68 15.57
N ALA A 114 1.96 4.73 14.91
CA ALA A 114 1.81 6.12 15.36
C ALA A 114 0.35 6.61 15.38
N LEU A 115 -0.49 6.06 14.49
CA LEU A 115 -1.94 6.34 14.44
C LEU A 115 -2.75 5.45 15.41
N GLY A 116 -2.10 4.57 16.17
CA GLY A 116 -2.73 3.72 17.17
C GLY A 116 -3.40 2.45 16.62
N PHE A 117 -2.94 1.95 15.46
CA PHE A 117 -3.30 0.62 14.98
C PHE A 117 -2.41 -0.44 15.65
N ASP A 118 -2.98 -1.61 15.92
CA ASP A 118 -2.27 -2.74 16.55
C ASP A 118 -1.47 -3.56 15.53
N CYS A 119 -1.88 -3.54 14.25
CA CYS A 119 -1.17 -4.17 13.13
C CYS A 119 -1.59 -3.59 11.77
#